data_AF-A0A392QTC2-F1
#
_entry.id   AF-A0A392QTC2-F1
#
_cell.length_a   1.000
_cell.length_b   1.000
_cell.length_c   1.000
_cell.angle_alpha   90.00
_cell.angle_beta   90.00
_cell.angle_gamma   90.00
#
_symmetry.space_group_name_H-M   'P 1'
#
loop_
_entity.id
_entity.type
_entity.pdbx_description
1 polymer ?
#
loop_
_entity_poly.entity_id
_entity_poly.type
_entity_poly.pdbx_seq_one_letter_code
_entity_poly.pdbx_strand_id
1 'polypeptide(L)'
;MGDFVECWFDASENIVKALEQRSSTNEVVEVKLRAIEVTSKVLEAIAYGTVILPTAKRLQVLKVWLPFVRVTKPIIDSSMMDCENAVLLKMDGEMWQSLESSFVSIILALPSGDQAELLTQWLENEHIRYPDLTEAFEVWCYRSKVARRRLSLL
;
A
#
# COMPACT_ATOMS: atom_id res chain seq x y z
N MET A 1 -7.43 2.52 -19.17
CA MET A 1 -6.64 2.12 -17.98
C MET A 1 -6.16 3.34 -17.20
N GLY A 2 -5.44 4.27 -17.85
CA GLY A 2 -4.95 5.51 -17.21
C GLY A 2 -6.06 6.33 -16.53
N ASP A 3 -7.12 6.66 -17.26
CA ASP A 3 -8.24 7.46 -16.72
C ASP A 3 -8.89 6.82 -15.49
N PHE A 4 -9.01 5.49 -15.48
CA PHE A 4 -9.54 4.76 -14.32
C PHE A 4 -8.61 4.89 -13.10
N VAL A 5 -7.30 4.75 -13.30
CA VAL A 5 -6.30 4.90 -12.23
C VAL A 5 -6.31 6.33 -11.69
N GLU A 6 -6.46 7.34 -12.55
CA GLU A 6 -6.58 8.74 -12.12
C GLU A 6 -7.88 9.00 -11.35
N CYS A 7 -9.03 8.54 -11.85
CA CYS A 7 -10.30 8.67 -11.13
C CYS A 7 -10.28 7.93 -9.78
N TRP A 8 -9.68 6.74 -9.74
CA TRP A 8 -9.51 5.98 -8.48
C TRP A 8 -8.68 6.77 -7.48
N PHE A 9 -7.59 7.38 -7.94
CA PHE A 9 -6.75 8.22 -7.11
C PHE A 9 -7.51 9.44 -6.55
N ASP A 10 -8.20 10.19 -7.41
CA ASP A 10 -8.94 11.38 -6.99
C ASP A 10 -10.06 11.03 -6.00
N ALA A 11 -10.64 9.84 -6.10
CA ALA A 11 -11.65 9.33 -5.17
C ALA A 11 -11.08 8.66 -3.91
N SER A 12 -9.79 8.29 -3.88
CA SER A 12 -9.20 7.39 -2.87
C SER A 12 -9.38 7.89 -1.44
N GLU A 13 -9.15 9.17 -1.19
CA GLU A 13 -9.28 9.73 0.15
C GLU A 13 -10.74 9.68 0.65
N ASN A 14 -11.70 9.96 -0.23
CA ASN A 14 -13.13 9.88 0.11
C ASN A 14 -13.57 8.44 0.33
N ILE A 15 -13.06 7.50 -0.48
CA ILE A 15 -13.34 6.07 -0.34
C ILE A 15 -12.84 5.58 1.03
N VAL A 16 -11.57 5.84 1.37
CA VAL A 16 -10.97 5.40 2.64
C VAL A 16 -11.72 6.00 3.83
N LYS A 17 -12.00 7.32 3.82
CA LYS A 17 -12.78 7.97 4.88
C LYS A 17 -14.16 7.35 5.07
N ALA A 18 -14.86 7.05 3.98
CA ALA A 18 -16.18 6.43 4.03
C ALA A 18 -16.14 4.98 4.58
N LEU A 19 -15.05 4.25 4.34
CA LEU A 19 -14.87 2.88 4.83
C LEU A 19 -14.43 2.83 6.30
N GLU A 20 -13.65 3.82 6.76
CA GLU A 20 -13.22 3.94 8.16
C GLU A 20 -14.36 4.33 9.10
N GLN A 21 -15.32 5.13 8.63
CA GLN A 21 -16.48 5.55 9.42
C GLN A 21 -17.50 4.44 9.68
N ARG A 22 -17.43 3.32 8.95
CA ARG A 22 -18.38 2.22 9.07
C ARG A 22 -17.94 1.21 10.14
N SER A 23 -18.89 0.74 10.95
CA SER A 23 -18.68 -0.31 11.94
C SER A 23 -18.25 -1.63 11.29
N SER A 24 -17.53 -2.48 12.03
CA SER A 24 -17.00 -3.76 11.54
C SER A 24 -18.06 -4.87 11.45
N THR A 25 -19.17 -4.62 10.73
CA THR A 25 -20.11 -5.68 10.36
C THR A 25 -19.55 -6.50 9.19
N ASN A 26 -20.01 -7.75 9.01
CA ASN A 26 -19.53 -8.62 7.92
C ASN A 26 -19.71 -7.98 6.53
N GLU A 27 -20.82 -7.28 6.29
CA GLU A 27 -21.06 -6.54 5.04
C GLU A 27 -20.01 -5.43 4.82
N VAL A 28 -19.62 -4.73 5.88
CA VAL A 28 -18.59 -3.68 5.79
C VAL A 28 -17.21 -4.28 5.56
N VAL A 29 -16.90 -5.43 6.15
CA VAL A 29 -15.65 -6.16 5.90
C VAL A 29 -15.56 -6.59 4.43
N GLU A 30 -16.65 -7.08 3.84
CA GLU A 30 -16.70 -7.41 2.42
C GLU A 30 -16.42 -6.19 1.53
N VAL A 31 -17.06 -5.05 1.82
CA VAL A 31 -16.84 -3.82 1.04
C VAL A 31 -15.39 -3.33 1.18
N LYS A 32 -14.81 -3.39 2.38
CA LYS A 32 -13.40 -3.06 2.62
C LYS A 32 -12.48 -3.98 1.82
N LEU A 33 -12.78 -5.27 1.77
CA LEU A 33 -12.05 -6.24 0.95
C LEU A 33 -12.12 -5.87 -0.54
N ARG A 34 -13.32 -5.62 -1.09
CA ARG A 34 -13.47 -5.21 -2.51
C ARG A 34 -12.68 -3.94 -2.85
N ALA A 35 -12.64 -2.97 -1.93
CA ALA A 35 -11.84 -1.77 -2.12
C ALA A 35 -10.33 -2.07 -2.18
N ILE A 36 -9.85 -3.02 -1.38
CA ILE A 36 -8.45 -3.49 -1.42
C ILE A 36 -8.17 -4.23 -2.73
N GLU A 37 -9.08 -5.08 -3.22
CA GLU A 37 -8.91 -5.78 -4.49
C GLU A 37 -8.71 -4.81 -5.66
N VAL A 38 -9.57 -3.79 -5.75
CA VAL A 38 -9.45 -2.76 -6.79
C VAL A 38 -8.15 -1.97 -6.63
N THR A 39 -7.83 -1.57 -5.41
CA THR A 39 -6.58 -0.85 -5.10
C THR A 39 -5.35 -1.65 -5.45
N SER A 40 -5.33 -2.96 -5.18
CA SER A 40 -4.24 -3.86 -5.54
C SER A 40 -3.97 -3.81 -7.04
N LYS A 41 -5.01 -3.86 -7.88
CA LYS A 41 -4.86 -3.75 -9.33
C LYS A 41 -4.45 -2.37 -9.82
N VAL A 42 -4.90 -1.31 -9.16
CA VAL A 42 -4.46 0.06 -9.46
C VAL A 42 -2.98 0.23 -9.12
N LEU A 43 -2.55 -0.23 -7.94
CA LEU A 43 -1.15 -0.15 -7.50
C LEU A 43 -0.24 -1.01 -8.37
N GLU A 44 -0.67 -2.21 -8.77
CA GLU A 44 0.06 -3.07 -9.70
C GLU A 44 0.32 -2.35 -11.04
N ALA A 45 -0.69 -1.69 -11.59
CA ALA A 45 -0.56 -0.92 -12.84
C ALA A 45 0.43 0.25 -12.70
N ILE A 46 0.50 0.90 -11.53
CA ILE A 46 1.45 1.98 -11.26
C ILE A 46 2.86 1.42 -11.04
N ALA A 47 2.97 0.35 -10.24
CA ALA A 47 4.23 -0.27 -9.83
C ALA A 47 5.03 -0.83 -11.02
N TYR A 48 4.35 -1.41 -12.00
CA TYR A 48 4.98 -2.01 -13.18
C TYR A 48 4.98 -1.09 -14.41
N GLY A 49 4.60 0.18 -14.24
CA GLY A 49 4.71 1.21 -15.29
C GLY A 49 3.66 1.13 -16.39
N THR A 50 2.61 0.31 -16.23
CA THR A 50 1.44 0.28 -17.13
C THR A 50 0.71 1.61 -17.14
N VAL A 51 0.68 2.30 -15.99
CA VAL A 51 0.21 3.68 -15.85
C VAL A 51 1.27 4.50 -15.14
N ILE A 52 1.71 5.58 -15.78
CA ILE A 52 2.73 6.48 -15.22
C ILE A 52 2.02 7.64 -14.54
N LEU A 53 2.21 7.77 -13.22
CA LEU A 53 1.73 8.90 -12.44
C LEU A 53 2.88 9.83 -12.01
N PRO A 54 2.63 11.14 -11.90
CA PRO A 54 3.56 12.06 -11.26
C PRO A 54 3.95 11.59 -9.86
N THR A 55 5.18 11.86 -9.44
CA THR A 55 5.71 11.46 -8.12
C THR A 55 4.81 11.88 -6.97
N ALA A 56 4.29 13.12 -6.99
CA ALA A 56 3.38 13.62 -5.96
C ALA A 56 2.12 12.75 -5.84
N LYS A 57 1.52 12.34 -6.97
CA LYS A 57 0.36 11.43 -6.97
C LYS A 57 0.75 10.05 -6.41
N ARG A 58 1.88 9.48 -6.84
CA ARG A 58 2.39 8.19 -6.32
C ARG A 58 2.59 8.21 -4.81
N LEU A 59 3.17 9.28 -4.27
CA LEU A 59 3.34 9.45 -2.83
C LEU A 59 1.99 9.56 -2.09
N GLN A 60 1.06 10.37 -2.61
CA GLN A 60 -0.26 10.54 -1.99
C GLN A 60 -1.05 9.21 -1.97
N VAL A 61 -0.98 8.40 -3.03
CA VAL A 61 -1.57 7.06 -3.07
C VAL A 61 -1.08 6.21 -1.89
N LEU A 62 0.23 6.19 -1.64
CA LEU A 62 0.81 5.43 -0.53
C LEU A 62 0.31 5.96 0.82
N LYS A 63 0.30 7.28 1.02
CA LYS A 63 -0.16 7.89 2.28
C LYS A 63 -1.62 7.58 2.61
N VAL A 64 -2.46 7.37 1.59
CA VAL A 64 -3.88 7.02 1.77
C VAL A 64 -4.07 5.52 1.99
N TRP A 65 -3.50 4.68 1.11
CA TRP A 65 -3.83 3.25 1.11
C TRP A 65 -2.99 2.42 2.07
N LEU A 66 -1.75 2.82 2.35
CA LEU A 66 -0.85 2.06 3.23
C LEU A 66 -1.39 1.96 4.68
N PRO A 67 -1.88 3.05 5.33
CA PRO A 67 -2.49 2.95 6.65
C PRO A 67 -3.79 2.14 6.65
N PHE A 68 -4.63 2.35 5.63
CA PHE A 68 -5.90 1.64 5.50
C PHE A 68 -5.70 0.12 5.39
N VAL A 69 -4.75 -0.31 4.56
CA VAL A 69 -4.40 -1.72 4.37
C VAL A 69 -3.87 -2.35 5.65
N ARG A 70 -3.00 -1.64 6.39
CA ARG A 70 -2.45 -2.09 7.69
C ARG A 70 -3.55 -2.42 8.70
N VAL A 71 -4.55 -1.55 8.82
CA VAL A 71 -5.66 -1.73 9.76
C VAL A 71 -6.64 -2.78 9.27
N THR A 72 -6.89 -2.83 7.96
CA THR A 72 -7.95 -3.67 7.40
C THR A 72 -7.53 -5.14 7.29
N LYS A 73 -6.27 -5.44 6.94
CA LYS A 73 -5.80 -6.82 6.82
C LYS A 73 -6.07 -7.68 8.06
N PRO A 74 -5.72 -7.30 9.30
CA PRO A 74 -6.00 -8.12 10.47
C PRO A 74 -7.50 -8.31 10.73
N ILE A 75 -8.35 -7.33 10.37
CA ILE A 75 -9.81 -7.43 10.47
C ILE A 75 -10.34 -8.50 9.50
N ILE A 76 -9.81 -8.52 8.28
CA ILE A 76 -10.14 -9.54 7.27
C ILE A 76 -9.63 -10.90 7.75
N ASP A 77 -8.39 -10.99 8.19
CA ASP A 77 -7.77 -12.23 8.67
C ASP A 77 -8.57 -12.83 9.85
N SER A 78 -9.05 -12.01 10.81
CA SER A 78 -9.93 -12.48 11.89
C SER A 78 -11.30 -12.92 11.38
N SER A 79 -11.91 -12.17 10.46
CA SER A 79 -13.21 -12.52 9.87
C SER A 79 -13.16 -13.83 9.09
N MET A 80 -12.02 -14.19 8.49
CA MET A 80 -11.84 -15.48 7.80
C MET A 80 -11.82 -16.66 8.77
N MET A 81 -11.33 -16.46 9.99
CA MET A 81 -11.22 -17.52 11.00
C MET A 81 -12.57 -17.82 11.66
N ASP A 82 -13.45 -16.82 11.75
CA ASP A 82 -14.73 -16.92 12.45
C ASP A 82 -15.93 -17.37 11.58
N CYS A 83 -15.76 -17.47 10.25
CA CYS A 83 -16.89 -17.69 9.33
C CYS A 83 -16.77 -18.97 8.48
N GLU A 84 -17.76 -19.88 8.56
CA GLU A 84 -17.88 -21.05 7.66
C GLU A 84 -18.01 -20.67 6.17
N ASN A 85 -18.43 -19.43 5.87
CA ASN A 85 -18.51 -18.87 4.51
C ASN A 85 -17.19 -18.25 4.00
N ALA A 86 -16.03 -18.63 4.57
CA ALA A 86 -14.70 -18.17 4.18
C ALA A 86 -14.38 -18.26 2.66
N VAL A 87 -15.18 -19.00 1.89
CA VAL A 87 -15.07 -19.11 0.43
C VAL A 87 -15.47 -17.82 -0.30
N LEU A 88 -16.39 -17.01 0.22
CA LEU A 88 -16.86 -15.78 -0.44
C LEU A 88 -15.94 -14.57 -0.22
N LEU A 89 -15.17 -14.56 0.87
CA LEU A 89 -14.28 -13.47 1.25
C LEU A 89 -12.79 -13.79 1.02
N LYS A 90 -12.51 -14.84 0.24
CA LYS A 90 -11.14 -15.29 0.01
C LYS A 90 -10.42 -14.34 -0.95
N MET A 91 -9.79 -13.32 -0.38
CA MET A 91 -8.63 -12.71 -1.02
C MET A 91 -7.53 -13.75 -1.04
N ASP A 92 -7.02 -14.07 -2.23
CA ASP A 92 -5.92 -15.02 -2.37
C ASP A 92 -4.66 -14.47 -1.66
N GLY A 93 -3.87 -15.36 -1.04
CA GLY A 93 -2.57 -15.01 -0.49
C GLY A 93 -1.66 -14.38 -1.54
N GLU A 94 -1.80 -14.81 -2.80
CA GLU A 94 -1.14 -14.21 -3.96
C GLU A 94 -1.49 -12.72 -4.13
N MET A 95 -2.73 -12.32 -3.86
CA MET A 95 -3.16 -10.93 -4.03
C MET A 95 -2.55 -10.02 -2.95
N TRP A 96 -2.49 -10.48 -1.69
CA TRP A 96 -1.79 -9.75 -0.63
C TRP A 96 -0.29 -9.61 -0.92
N GLN A 97 0.33 -10.66 -1.45
CA GLN A 97 1.73 -10.61 -1.86
C GLN A 97 1.97 -9.64 -3.03
N SER A 98 1.09 -9.66 -4.03
CA SER A 98 1.12 -8.72 -5.16
C SER A 98 0.94 -7.26 -4.71
N LEU A 99 0.02 -7.01 -3.77
CA LEU A 99 -0.19 -5.68 -3.18
C LEU A 99 1.05 -5.19 -2.43
N GLU A 100 1.68 -6.03 -1.61
CA GLU A 100 2.93 -5.71 -0.91
C GLU A 100 4.07 -5.41 -1.89
N SER A 101 4.25 -6.26 -2.89
CA SER A 101 5.25 -6.08 -3.96
C SER A 101 5.03 -4.76 -4.71
N SER A 102 3.77 -4.39 -4.95
CA SER A 102 3.43 -3.11 -5.59
C SER A 102 3.81 -1.92 -4.71
N PHE A 103 3.55 -1.99 -3.40
CA PHE A 103 4.01 -0.97 -2.46
C PHE A 103 5.54 -0.82 -2.46
N VAL A 104 6.26 -1.94 -2.34
CA VAL A 104 7.74 -1.96 -2.37
C VAL A 104 8.27 -1.32 -3.65
N SER A 105 7.73 -1.72 -4.81
CA SER A 105 8.16 -1.19 -6.11
C SER A 105 7.91 0.33 -6.22
N ILE A 106 6.72 0.81 -5.84
CA ILE A 106 6.40 2.23 -5.90
C ILE A 106 7.32 3.02 -4.97
N ILE A 107 7.55 2.55 -3.74
CA ILE A 107 8.44 3.20 -2.77
C ILE A 107 9.86 3.28 -3.33
N LEU A 108 10.39 2.19 -3.89
CA LEU A 108 11.74 2.16 -4.49
C LEU A 108 11.92 3.14 -5.66
N ALA A 109 10.82 3.49 -6.34
CA ALA A 109 10.78 4.43 -7.45
C ALA A 109 10.50 5.90 -7.04
N LEU A 110 10.37 6.20 -5.75
CA LEU A 110 10.24 7.56 -5.24
C LEU A 110 11.60 8.24 -5.05
N PRO A 111 11.64 9.59 -5.06
CA PRO A 111 12.81 10.36 -4.61
C PRO A 111 13.21 10.04 -3.17
N SER A 112 14.49 10.22 -2.87
CA SER A 112 15.06 9.90 -1.54
C SER A 112 14.40 10.66 -0.38
N GLY A 113 13.96 11.91 -0.60
CA GLY A 113 13.25 12.69 0.42
C GLY A 113 11.91 12.06 0.80
N ASP A 114 11.13 11.63 -0.19
CA ASP A 114 9.84 10.98 0.02
C ASP A 114 10.02 9.59 0.66
N GLN A 115 11.06 8.85 0.26
CA GLN A 115 11.42 7.56 0.87
C GLN A 115 11.77 7.70 2.35
N ALA A 116 12.52 8.76 2.72
CA ALA A 116 12.85 9.05 4.10
C ALA A 116 11.60 9.37 4.95
N GLU A 117 10.68 10.17 4.40
CA GLU A 117 9.42 10.50 5.07
C GLU A 117 8.59 9.23 5.35
N LEU A 118 8.45 8.36 4.35
CA LEU A 118 7.72 7.10 4.49
C LEU A 118 8.38 6.15 5.49
N LEU A 119 9.71 6.12 5.55
CA LEU A 119 10.42 5.33 6.56
C LEU A 119 10.10 5.82 7.97
N THR A 120 10.15 7.14 8.20
CA THR A 120 9.81 7.72 9.51
C THR A 120 8.41 7.31 9.93
N GLN A 121 7.42 7.47 9.05
CA GLN A 121 6.04 7.05 9.31
C GLN A 121 5.92 5.54 9.55
N TRP A 122 6.71 4.72 8.86
CA TRP A 122 6.69 3.27 9.07
C TRP A 122 7.24 2.87 10.45
N LEU A 123 8.34 3.49 10.88
CA LEU A 123 8.97 3.23 12.18
C LEU A 123 8.14 3.73 13.36
N GLU A 124 7.36 4.79 13.18
CA GLU A 124 6.44 5.31 14.21
C GLU A 124 5.27 4.36 14.51
N ASN A 125 4.99 3.39 13.64
CA ASN A 125 3.90 2.44 13.83
C ASN A 125 4.39 1.20 14.63
N GLU A 126 3.85 0.98 15.83
CA GLU A 126 4.25 -0.13 16.71
C GLU A 126 3.79 -1.54 16.23
N HIS A 127 2.88 -1.61 15.25
CA HIS A 127 2.24 -2.86 14.79
C HIS A 127 2.64 -3.23 13.36
N ILE A 128 3.95 -3.37 13.10
CA ILE A 128 4.47 -3.75 11.78
C ILE A 128 4.26 -5.25 11.55
N ARG A 129 3.12 -5.63 10.97
CA ARG A 129 2.89 -7.01 10.46
C ARG A 129 2.77 -7.09 8.95
N TYR A 130 2.07 -6.13 8.34
CA TYR A 130 1.87 -6.08 6.89
C TYR A 130 1.50 -4.66 6.47
N PRO A 131 1.94 -4.16 5.30
CA PRO A 131 2.92 -4.81 4.41
C PRO A 131 4.32 -4.78 5.02
N ASP A 132 5.12 -5.80 4.74
CA ASP A 132 6.54 -5.79 5.00
C ASP A 132 7.24 -4.89 3.97
N LEU A 133 7.81 -3.78 4.46
CA LEU A 133 8.51 -2.79 3.64
C LEU A 133 10.03 -2.82 3.88
N THR A 134 10.52 -3.81 4.62
CA THR A 134 11.92 -3.91 5.03
C THR A 134 12.84 -3.88 3.82
N GLU A 135 12.56 -4.68 2.79
CA GLU A 135 13.36 -4.72 1.57
C GLU A 135 13.49 -3.34 0.91
N ALA A 136 12.36 -2.62 0.77
CA ALA A 136 12.34 -1.31 0.14
C ALA A 136 13.28 -0.33 0.86
N PHE A 137 13.24 -0.33 2.20
CA PHE A 137 14.02 0.59 3.01
C PHE A 137 15.48 0.16 3.16
N GLU A 138 15.79 -1.14 3.20
CA GLU A 138 17.17 -1.64 3.18
C GLU A 138 17.88 -1.27 1.88
N VAL A 139 17.22 -1.49 0.73
CA VAL A 139 17.74 -1.13 -0.60
C VAL A 139 17.96 0.37 -0.69
N TRP A 140 16.99 1.19 -0.23
CA TRP A 140 17.15 2.64 -0.18
C TRP A 140 18.31 3.08 0.71
N CYS A 141 18.41 2.55 1.94
CA CYS A 141 19.50 2.88 2.87
C CYS A 141 20.87 2.55 2.28
N TYR A 142 21.00 1.39 1.64
CA TYR A 142 22.22 0.99 0.95
C TYR A 142 22.58 1.98 -0.18
N ARG A 143 21.63 2.30 -1.07
CA ARG A 143 21.84 3.25 -2.19
C ARG A 143 22.25 4.62 -1.67
N SER A 144 21.57 5.14 -0.65
CA SER A 144 21.87 6.42 -0.01
C SER A 144 23.26 6.44 0.65
N LYS A 145 23.64 5.36 1.34
CA LYS A 145 24.97 5.22 1.95
C LYS A 145 26.08 5.20 0.90
N VAL A 146 25.90 4.46 -0.19
CA VAL A 146 26.88 4.38 -1.29
C VAL A 146 27.00 5.73 -2.00
N ALA A 147 25.89 6.39 -2.29
CA ALA A 147 25.89 7.72 -2.92
C ALA A 147 26.66 8.74 -2.07
N ARG A 148 26.41 8.78 -0.76
CA ARG A 148 27.12 9.68 0.17
C ARG A 148 28.64 9.44 0.17
N ARG A 149 29.07 8.18 0.19
CA ARG A 149 30.50 7.82 0.14
C ARG A 149 31.17 8.26 -1.17
N ARG A 150 30.45 8.17 -2.30
CA ARG A 150 30.97 8.62 -3.60
C ARG A 150 31.07 10.13 -3.66
N LEU A 151 30.06 10.84 -3.16
CA LEU A 151 30.06 12.31 -3.11
C LEU A 151 31.15 12.86 -2.19
N SER A 152 31.48 12.18 -1.08
CA SER A 152 32.56 12.61 -0.19
C SER A 152 33.97 12.43 -0.77
N LEU A 153 34.10 11.76 -1.93
CA LEU A 153 35.37 11.59 -2.65
C LEU A 153 35.54 12.60 -3.80
N LEU A 154 34.51 13.40 -4.08
CA LEU A 154 34.53 14.51 -5.04
C LEU A 154 34.86 15.81 -4.30
#